data_AF-A0A6G4H4V0-F1
#
_entry.id   AF-A0A6G4H4V0-F1
#
_cell.length_a   1.000
_cell.length_b   1.000
_cell.length_c   1.000
_cell.angle_alpha   90.00
_cell.angle_beta   90.00
_cell.angle_gamma   90.00
#
_symmetry.space_group_name_H-M   'P 1'
#
loop_
_entity.id
_entity.type
_entity.pdbx_description
1 polymer ?
#
loop_
_entity_poly.entity_id
_entity_poly.type
_entity_poly.pdbx_seq_one_letter_code
_entity_poly.pdbx_strand_id
1 'polypeptide(L)' 'MGEENAEPVTYEKEELETMTVEQLKTIAKEKNITGYSSMNKADLITAILAP' A
#
# COMPACT_ATOMS: atom_id res chain seq x y z
N MET A 1 1.85 -17.43 -23.38
CA MET A 1 2.54 -16.26 -22.79
C MET A 1 1.45 -15.31 -22.34
N GLY A 2 1.40 -14.98 -21.04
CA GLY A 2 0.49 -13.96 -20.52
C GLY A 2 -0.78 -14.51 -19.86
N GLU A 3 -0.62 -15.38 -18.85
CA GLU A 3 -1.60 -15.45 -17.76
C GLU A 3 -0.93 -14.82 -16.56
N GLU A 4 -0.75 -13.49 -16.60
CA GLU A 4 -0.47 -12.71 -15.40
C GLU A 4 -1.75 -12.70 -14.56
N ASN A 5 -1.91 -13.77 -13.77
CA ASN A 5 -2.79 -13.72 -12.62
C ASN A 5 -2.24 -12.61 -11.71
N ALA A 6 -2.80 -11.41 -11.84
CA ALA A 6 -2.64 -10.34 -10.88
C ALA A 6 -3.38 -10.77 -9.61
N GLU A 7 -2.73 -11.63 -8.83
CA GLU A 7 -3.08 -11.85 -7.44
C GLU A 7 -3.10 -10.45 -6.79
N PRO A 8 -4.20 -10.04 -6.12
CA PRO A 8 -4.16 -8.78 -5.40
C PRO A 8 -3.09 -8.94 -4.33
N VAL A 9 -1.98 -8.22 -4.48
CA VAL A 9 -0.93 -8.18 -3.46
C VAL A 9 -1.58 -7.56 -2.21
N THR A 10 -2.02 -8.43 -1.30
CA THR A 10 -2.59 -8.05 -0.01
C THR A 10 -1.45 -7.91 0.97
N TYR A 11 -1.00 -6.67 1.18
CA TYR A 11 -0.03 -6.37 2.22
C TYR A 11 -0.70 -6.53 3.59
N GLU A 12 -0.08 -7.26 4.52
CA GLU A 12 -0.58 -7.33 5.89
C GLU A 12 -0.14 -6.10 6.69
N LYS A 13 -0.90 -5.78 7.74
CA LYS A 13 -0.62 -4.62 8.60
C LYS A 13 0.80 -4.69 9.17
N GLU A 14 1.20 -5.86 9.65
CA GLU A 14 2.50 -6.08 10.25
C GLU A 14 3.64 -5.81 9.26
N GLU A 15 3.47 -6.23 8.01
CA GLU A 15 4.42 -6.00 6.92
C GLU A 15 4.55 -4.51 6.62
N LEU A 16 3.43 -3.80 6.52
CA LEU A 16 3.39 -2.36 6.31
C LEU A 16 3.92 -1.58 7.53
N GLU A 17 3.78 -2.09 8.75
CA GLU A 17 4.35 -1.51 9.97
C GLU A 17 5.88 -1.64 10.00
N THR A 18 6.45 -2.71 9.43
CA THR A 18 7.90 -2.84 9.26
C THR A 18 8.46 -1.96 8.15
N MET A 19 7.61 -1.53 7.20
CA MET A 19 8.00 -0.64 6.12
C MET A 19 8.21 0.81 6.56
N THR A 20 9.00 1.53 5.76
CA THR A 20 9.19 2.97 5.92
C THR A 20 8.03 3.74 5.31
N VAL A 21 7.83 4.97 5.77
CA VAL A 21 6.81 5.88 5.21
C VAL A 21 7.00 6.06 3.70
N GLU A 22 8.23 6.07 3.21
CA GLU A 22 8.52 6.16 1.77
C GLU A 22 8.03 4.93 1.01
N GLN A 23 8.29 3.71 1.52
CA GLN A 23 7.79 2.48 0.92
C GLN A 23 6.26 2.45 0.90
N LEU A 24 5.63 2.85 2.00
CA LEU A 24 4.17 2.95 2.11
C LEU A 24 3.59 3.94 1.10
N LYS A 25 4.24 5.10 0.89
CA LYS A 25 3.82 6.06 -0.12
C LYS A 25 3.93 5.49 -1.54
N THR A 26 4.94 4.68 -1.83
CA THR A 26 5.07 3.99 -3.11
C THR A 26 3.91 3.01 -3.32
N ILE A 27 3.63 2.14 -2.35
CA ILE A 27 2.52 1.20 -2.43
C ILE A 27 1.19 1.92 -2.59
N ALA A 28 0.98 2.98 -1.82
CA ALA A 28 -0.22 3.81 -1.93
C ALA A 28 -0.36 4.44 -3.32
N LYS A 29 0.75 4.90 -3.92
CA LYS A 29 0.78 5.42 -5.28
C LYS A 29 0.46 4.33 -6.31
N GLU A 30 1.02 3.13 -6.18
CA GLU A 30 0.73 1.99 -7.07
C GLU A 30 -0.74 1.56 -6.98
N LYS A 31 -1.29 1.59 -5.77
CA LYS A 31 -2.73 1.39 -5.51
C LYS A 31 -3.61 2.59 -5.88
N ASN A 32 -3.06 3.66 -6.45
CA ASN A 32 -3.79 4.88 -6.82
C ASN A 32 -4.55 5.54 -5.64
N ILE A 33 -4.04 5.40 -4.42
CA ILE A 33 -4.61 6.02 -3.22
C ILE A 33 -4.38 7.52 -3.30
N THR A 34 -5.45 8.31 -3.37
CA THR A 34 -5.37 9.77 -3.33
C THR A 34 -5.21 10.28 -1.90
N GLY A 35 -4.39 11.31 -1.70
CA GLY A 35 -4.16 11.89 -0.37
C GLY A 35 -3.01 11.25 0.43
N TYR A 36 -2.39 10.19 -0.11
CA TYR A 36 -1.25 9.49 0.50
C TYR A 36 -0.08 10.41 0.90
N SER A 37 0.18 11.46 0.12
CA SER A 37 1.25 12.43 0.40
C SER A 37 1.03 13.25 1.67
N SER A 38 -0.23 13.42 2.08
CA SER A 38 -0.65 14.15 3.29
C SER A 38 -1.02 13.22 4.45
N MET A 39 -1.00 11.90 4.22
CA MET A 39 -1.29 10.88 5.22
C MET A 39 -0.05 10.56 6.06
N ASN A 40 -0.26 10.29 7.35
CA ASN A 40 0.79 9.80 8.24
C ASN A 40 1.02 8.30 8.03
N LYS A 41 2.05 7.72 8.68
CA LYS A 41 2.35 6.29 8.58
C LYS A 41 1.11 5.41 8.81
N ALA A 42 0.37 5.67 9.89
CA ALA A 42 -0.82 4.89 10.24
C ALA A 42 -1.95 5.03 9.20
N ASP A 43 -2.19 6.24 8.69
CA ASP A 43 -3.18 6.49 7.64
C ASP A 43 -2.81 5.81 6.33
N LEU A 44 -1.53 5.86 5.93
CA LEU A 44 -1.02 5.16 4.75
C LEU A 44 -1.26 3.66 4.86
N ILE A 45 -0.89 3.05 5.99
CA ILE A 45 -1.10 1.62 6.25
C ILE A 45 -2.58 1.28 6.15
N THR A 46 -3.44 2.08 6.78
CA THR A 46 -4.89 1.87 6.78
C THR A 46 -5.48 2.00 5.37
N ALA A 47 -5.03 2.98 4.59
CA ALA A 47 -5.49 3.17 3.22
C ALA A 47 -5.03 2.04 2.29
N ILE A 48 -3.84 1.48 2.52
CA ILE A 48 -3.31 0.34 1.75
C ILE A 48 -4.06 -0.96 2.11
N LEU A 49 -4.39 -1.14 3.38
CA LEU A 49 -5.19 -2.27 3.90
C LEU A 49 -6.68 -2.16 3.59
N ALA A 50 -7.16 -0.97 3.20
CA ALA A 50 -8.54 -0.79 2.81
C ALA A 50 -8.84 -1.63 1.55
N PRO A 51 -9.94 -2.42 1.54
CA PRO A 51 -10.31 -3.27 0.42
C PRO A 51 -10.77 -2.49 -0.82
#